data_AF-A0AAV7R4H0-F1
#
_entry.id   AF-A0AAV7R4H0-F1
#
_cell.length_a   1.000
_cell.length_b   1.000
_cell.length_c   1.000
_cell.angle_alpha   90.00
_cell.angle_beta   90.00
_cell.angle_gamma   90.00
#
_symmetry.space_group_name_H-M   'P 1'
#
loop_
_entity.id
_entity.type
_entity.pdbx_description
1 polymer ?
#
loop_
_entity_poly.entity_id
_entity_poly.type
_entity_poly.pdbx_seq_one_letter_code
_entity_poly.pdbx_strand_id
1 'polypeptide(L)'
;MLRPVALRHRRILFHLRPAVEVELQKLEDAGVIEKLLRHTPGMPFMVVANKPKQPACVPICTDMCLPNKELRRITTALPQSMS
;
A
#
# COMPACT_ATOMS: atom_id res chain seq x y z
N MET A 1 -22.55 1.30 -4.69
CA MET A 1 -21.75 2.21 -3.84
C MET A 1 -20.75 1.38 -3.07
N LEU A 2 -19.46 1.73 -3.13
CA LEU A 2 -18.42 1.11 -2.29
C LEU A 2 -18.65 1.57 -0.85
N ARG A 3 -18.82 0.63 0.09
CA ARG A 3 -18.89 0.96 1.51
C ARG A 3 -17.46 1.19 2.02
N PRO A 4 -17.15 2.33 2.65
CA PRO A 4 -15.83 2.56 3.20
C PRO A 4 -15.58 1.56 4.34
N VAL A 5 -14.63 0.65 4.13
CA VAL A 5 -14.24 -0.33 5.14
C VAL A 5 -13.30 0.37 6.11
N ALA A 6 -13.77 0.65 7.34
CA ALA A 6 -12.91 1.15 8.39
C ALA A 6 -11.90 0.06 8.77
N LEU A 7 -10.68 0.18 8.26
CA LEU A 7 -9.59 -0.69 8.64
C LEU A 7 -9.01 -0.14 10.00
N ARG A 8 -8.33 -0.96 10.82
CA ARG A 8 -7.45 -0.51 11.95
C ARG A 8 -5.95 -0.39 11.60
N HIS A 9 -5.31 0.77 11.85
CA HIS A 9 -3.90 1.02 11.50
C HIS A 9 -2.96 0.01 12.16
N ARG A 10 -2.09 -0.65 11.38
CA ARG A 10 -1.10 -1.59 11.91
C ARG A 10 0.13 -0.83 12.39
N ARG A 11 0.60 -1.19 13.58
CA ARG A 11 1.78 -0.56 14.19
C ARG A 11 3.05 -0.95 13.44
N ILE A 12 3.84 0.05 13.05
CA ILE A 12 5.18 -0.12 12.49
C ILE A 12 6.17 -0.37 13.64
N LEU A 13 7.08 -1.34 13.47
CA LEU A 13 8.15 -1.64 14.43
C LEU A 13 9.08 -0.43 14.56
N PHE A 14 9.52 -0.13 15.79
CA PHE A 14 10.24 1.11 16.11
C PHE A 14 11.51 1.30 15.26
N HIS A 15 12.31 0.23 15.11
CA HIS A 15 13.55 0.26 14.33
C HIS A 15 13.35 0.46 12.83
N LEU A 16 12.14 0.22 12.30
CA LEU A 16 11.83 0.41 10.87
C LEU A 16 11.30 1.80 10.56
N ARG A 17 10.88 2.59 11.56
CA ARG A 17 10.28 3.92 11.33
C ARG A 17 11.17 4.87 10.53
N PRO A 18 12.47 5.02 10.82
CA PRO A 18 13.32 5.94 10.06
C PRO A 18 13.43 5.55 8.59
N ALA A 19 13.53 4.24 8.32
CA ALA A 19 13.62 3.74 6.96
C ALA A 19 12.29 3.90 6.19
N VAL A 20 11.16 3.74 6.87
CA VAL A 20 9.83 4.02 6.28
C VAL A 20 9.67 5.49 5.95
N GLU A 21 10.07 6.40 6.84
CA GLU A 21 9.99 7.86 6.60
C GLU A 21 10.82 8.28 5.39
N VAL A 22 12.05 7.77 5.26
CA VAL A 22 12.91 8.02 4.09
C VAL A 22 12.24 7.56 2.79
N GLU A 23 11.63 6.38 2.79
CA GLU A 23 10.98 5.85 1.59
C GLU A 23 9.69 6.59 1.26
N LEU A 24 8.91 7.01 2.26
CA LEU A 24 7.74 7.86 2.06
C LEU A 24 8.12 9.22 1.46
N GLN A 25 9.22 9.82 1.94
CA GLN A 25 9.68 11.09 1.39
C GLN A 25 10.08 10.96 -0.08
N LYS A 26 10.80 9.89 -0.46
CA LYS A 26 11.13 9.63 -1.87
C LYS A 26 9.88 9.48 -2.73
N LEU A 27 8.84 8.81 -2.23
CA LEU A 27 7.59 8.63 -2.96
C LEU A 27 6.81 9.95 -3.08
N GLU A 28 6.87 10.81 -2.06
CA GLU A 28 6.29 12.16 -2.11
C GLU A 28 7.05 13.06 -3.10
N ASP A 29 8.39 13.05 -3.06
CA ASP A 29 9.26 13.82 -3.96
C ASP A 29 9.11 13.36 -5.42
N ALA A 30 8.88 12.06 -5.64
CA ALA A 30 8.59 11.50 -6.96
C ALA A 30 7.16 11.78 -7.44
N GLY A 31 6.31 12.41 -6.60
CA GLY A 31 4.91 12.68 -6.92
C GLY A 31 4.02 11.44 -6.99
N VAL A 32 4.44 10.32 -6.39
CA VAL A 32 3.68 9.07 -6.36
C VAL A 32 2.59 9.10 -5.28
N ILE A 33 2.85 9.77 -4.16
CA ILE A 33 1.91 9.95 -3.05
C ILE A 33 1.81 11.42 -2.66
N GLU A 34 0.69 11.79 -2.04
CA GLU A 34 0.45 13.14 -1.53
C GLU A 34 -0.06 13.12 -0.08
N LYS A 35 0.19 14.19 0.65
CA LYS A 35 -0.35 14.38 1.99
C LYS A 35 -1.82 14.80 1.92
N LEU A 36 -2.69 14.02 2.56
CA LEU A 36 -4.10 14.37 2.72
C LEU A 36 -4.30 15.19 4.00
N LEU A 37 -4.91 16.37 3.87
CA LEU A 37 -5.22 17.26 4.99
C LEU A 37 -6.33 16.71 5.91
N ARG A 38 -7.16 15.80 5.40
CA ARG A 38 -8.29 15.23 6.14
C ARG A 38 -8.25 13.71 6.07
N HIS A 39 -8.59 13.09 7.20
CA HIS A 39 -8.74 11.64 7.26
C HIS A 39 -9.90 11.19 6.36
N THR A 40 -9.61 10.31 5.41
CA THR A 40 -10.61 9.72 4.52
C THR A 40 -11.06 8.37 5.09
N PRO A 41 -12.34 8.19 5.46
CA PRO A 41 -12.86 6.89 5.87
C PRO A 41 -12.67 5.85 4.75
N GLY A 42 -12.15 4.68 5.09
CA GLY A 42 -11.98 3.59 4.10
C GLY A 42 -10.59 3.47 3.48
N MET A 43 -9.61 4.26 3.91
CA MET A 43 -8.25 4.18 3.38
C MET A 43 -7.57 2.85 3.75
N PRO A 44 -6.95 2.15 2.78
CA PRO A 44 -6.15 0.95 3.03
C PRO A 44 -4.86 1.29 3.77
N PHE A 45 -4.37 0.37 4.59
CA PHE A 45 -3.18 0.63 5.40
C PHE A 45 -1.89 0.27 4.76
N MET A 46 -0.88 0.98 5.22
CA MET A 46 0.52 0.61 5.05
C MET A 46 0.85 -0.68 5.81
N VAL A 47 1.47 -1.60 5.10
CA VAL A 47 2.14 -2.80 5.60
C VAL A 47 3.60 -2.66 5.23
N VAL A 48 4.46 -2.69 6.24
CA VAL A 48 5.90 -2.72 6.04
C VAL A 48 6.32 -4.17 5.95
N ALA A 49 6.74 -4.63 4.76
CA ALA A 49 7.20 -6.00 4.60
C ALA A 49 8.69 -6.08 4.97
N ASN A 50 9.04 -7.01 5.86
CA ASN A 50 10.44 -7.31 6.16
C ASN A 50 10.98 -8.26 5.08
N LYS A 51 11.99 -7.82 4.31
CA LYS A 51 12.70 -8.66 3.36
C LYS A 51 13.98 -9.19 4.03
N PRO A 52 14.00 -10.40 4.60
CA PRO A 52 15.15 -10.90 5.37
C PRO A 52 16.45 -11.00 4.55
N LYS A 53 16.35 -11.16 3.22
CA LYS A 53 17.50 -11.21 2.30
C LYS A 53 17.98 -9.83 1.83
N GLN A 54 17.24 -8.76 2.12
CA GLN A 54 17.56 -7.37 1.71
C GLN A 54 17.18 -6.41 2.83
N PRO A 55 17.93 -6.40 3.96
CA PRO A 55 17.59 -5.62 5.14
C PRO A 55 17.61 -4.10 4.90
N ALA A 56 18.30 -3.63 3.86
CA ALA A 56 18.33 -2.22 3.46
C ALA A 56 17.08 -1.79 2.65
N CYS A 57 16.26 -2.75 2.20
CA CYS A 57 15.04 -2.45 1.45
C CYS A 57 13.83 -2.59 2.35
N VAL A 58 13.13 -1.47 2.60
CA VAL A 58 11.87 -1.44 3.34
C VAL A 58 10.73 -1.21 2.34
N PRO A 59 10.21 -2.28 1.70
CA PRO A 59 9.06 -2.15 0.82
C PRO A 59 7.84 -1.67 1.59
N ILE A 60 7.29 -0.56 1.12
CA ILE A 60 6.01 -0.03 1.57
C ILE A 60 4.92 -0.71 0.73
N CYS A 61 4.11 -1.55 1.37
CA CYS A 61 2.97 -2.21 0.73
C CYS A 61 1.66 -1.63 1.28
N THR A 62 0.59 -1.75 0.50
CA THR A 62 -0.75 -1.35 0.94
C THR A 62 -1.63 -2.60 1.09
N ASP A 63 -2.31 -2.76 2.22
CA ASP A 63 -3.26 -3.85 2.45
C ASP A 63 -4.56 -3.60 1.69
N MET A 64 -4.61 -4.12 0.47
CA MET A 64 -5.76 -4.02 -0.42
C MET A 64 -6.70 -5.23 -0.31
N CYS A 65 -6.52 -6.13 0.66
CA CYS A 65 -7.29 -7.38 0.71
C CYS A 65 -8.80 -7.15 0.84
N LEU A 66 -9.22 -6.23 1.70
CA LEU A 66 -10.62 -5.87 1.89
C LEU A 66 -11.16 -4.97 0.75
N PRO A 67 -10.45 -3.90 0.34
CA PRO A 67 -10.83 -3.13 -0.85
C PRO A 67 -11.05 -3.99 -2.10
N ASN A 68 -10.15 -4.94 -2.37
CA ASN A 68 -10.24 -5.80 -3.56
C ASN A 68 -11.43 -6.77 -3.55
N LYS A 69 -11.98 -7.11 -2.38
CA LYS A 69 -13.20 -7.92 -2.26
C LYS A 69 -14.46 -7.11 -2.59
N GLU A 70 -14.47 -5.84 -2.21
CA GLU A 70 -15.60 -4.93 -2.43
C GLU A 70 -15.60 -4.32 -3.84
N LEU A 71 -14.45 -4.34 -4.53
CA LEU A 71 -14.34 -3.85 -5.90
C LEU A 71 -14.93 -4.83 -6.92
N ARG A 72 -15.66 -4.30 -7.90
CA ARG A 72 -16.17 -5.10 -9.02
C ARG A 72 -15.00 -5.57 -9.88
N ARG A 73 -14.76 -6.88 -9.92
CA ARG A 73 -13.71 -7.47 -10.76
C ARG A 73 -14.07 -7.30 -12.24
N ILE A 74 -13.14 -6.76 -13.01
CA ILE A 74 -13.16 -6.77 -14.47
C ILE A 74 -11.97 -7.61 -14.90
N THR A 75 -12.22 -8.67 -15.69
CA THR A 75 -11.15 -9.51 -16.22
C THR A 75 -10.94 -9.14 -17.68
N THR A 76 -9.80 -8.53 -18.00
CA THR A 76 -9.37 -8.35 -19.38
C THR A 76 -8.66 -9.63 -19.81
N ALA A 77 -9.07 -10.22 -20.94
CA ALA A 77 -8.37 -11.35 -21.51
C ALA A 77 -6.96 -10.92 -21.93
N LEU A 78 -5.93 -11.54 -21.35
CA LEU A 78 -4.56 -11.36 -21.83
C LEU A 78 -4.42 -12.13 -23.15
N PRO A 79 -3.78 -11.55 -24.17
CA PRO A 79 -3.51 -12.28 -25.40
C PRO A 79 -2.69 -13.52 -25.06
N GLN A 80 -3.21 -14.69 -25.42
CA GLN A 80 -2.43 -15.91 -25.34
C GLN A 80 -1.33 -15.76 -26.39
N SER A 81 -0.07 -15.67 -25.94
CA SER A 81 1.07 -15.74 -26.86
C SER A 81 0.93 -17.04 -27.64
N MET A 82 0.62 -16.95 -28.93
CA MET A 82 0.67 -18.10 -29.83
C MET A 82 2.10 -18.61 -29.80
N SER A 83 2.27 -19.78 -29.19
CA SER A 83 3.52 -20.55 -29.25
C SER A 83 3.62 -21.25 -30.60
#